data_AF-A0A9D9HMH3-F1
#
_entry.id   AF-A0A9D9HMH3-F1
#
_cell.length_a   1.000
_cell.length_b   1.000
_cell.length_c   1.000
_cell.angle_alpha   90.00
_cell.angle_beta   90.00
_cell.angle_gamma   90.00
#
_symmetry.space_group_name_H-M   'P 1'
#
loop_
_entity.id
_entity.type
_entity.pdbx_description
1 polymer ?
#
loop_
_entity_poly.entity_id
_entity_poly.type
_entity_poly.pdbx_seq_one_letter_code
_entity_poly.pdbx_strand_id
1 'polypeptide(L)'
;MGTDKRHAYLILAHHHFGQLRKLISLLDDPRNDVYVHVDRKAEFNPEEWKDVCRRSSLVFLPDRIKVSWGGVSIMRSELALLREATARGHYDYYHLLSGMDLPIKDQDTIHAFFDEHSGTEFLNFWKFKKTTASRFHYYTIFPEGAGHFATNLINNIFKGLQMAVGYKMNKDVDFKFASQWFSITDALARYVISKEDWLEKVFRHTNTCDEIFLATLVWDSPFREKLYVKEPVEEHVVNESNMRFIDWTRGESIRHPWTFRIGDWDLLMSVPHFWARKFDDNVDNEIIEKICSKLSPKGTPAE
;
A
#
# COMPACT_ATOMS: atom_id res chain seq x y z
N MET A 1 -25.50 -19.09 4.75
CA MET A 1 -25.42 -17.73 5.32
C MET A 1 -24.64 -16.93 4.30
N GLY A 2 -25.28 -15.96 3.63
CA GLY A 2 -24.58 -15.15 2.64
C GLY A 2 -23.46 -14.40 3.35
N THR A 3 -22.21 -14.63 2.96
CA THR A 3 -21.12 -13.75 3.35
C THR A 3 -21.43 -12.41 2.72
N ASP A 4 -21.65 -11.40 3.54
CA ASP A 4 -21.85 -10.04 3.07
C ASP A 4 -20.57 -9.64 2.33
N LYS A 5 -20.68 -9.28 1.05
CA LYS A 5 -19.53 -9.04 0.18
C LYS A 5 -18.90 -7.70 0.54
N ARG A 6 -17.94 -7.74 1.45
CA ARG A 6 -17.36 -6.53 2.06
C ARG A 6 -15.89 -6.38 1.73
N HIS A 7 -15.42 -5.14 1.67
CA HIS A 7 -14.02 -4.79 1.44
C HIS A 7 -13.39 -4.15 2.68
N ALA A 8 -12.11 -4.44 2.93
CA ALA A 8 -11.30 -3.78 3.95
C ALA A 8 -10.29 -2.83 3.30
N TYR A 9 -10.33 -1.55 3.67
CA TYR A 9 -9.36 -0.55 3.23
C TYR A 9 -8.30 -0.37 4.32
N LEU A 10 -7.04 -0.63 3.96
CA LEU A 10 -5.88 -0.53 4.83
C LEU A 10 -5.10 0.72 4.45
N ILE A 11 -5.03 1.71 5.34
CA ILE A 11 -4.48 3.03 5.03
C ILE A 11 -3.24 3.31 5.89
N LEU A 12 -2.10 3.57 5.24
CA LEU A 12 -0.90 4.12 5.86
C LEU A 12 -0.92 5.65 5.78
N ALA A 13 -0.96 6.34 6.92
CA ALA A 13 -1.01 7.81 6.97
C ALA A 13 0.07 8.39 7.89
N HIS A 14 0.53 9.60 7.59
CA HIS A 14 1.53 10.29 8.41
C HIS A 14 1.43 11.82 8.45
N HIS A 15 0.61 12.43 7.58
CA HIS A 15 0.37 13.87 7.48
C HIS A 15 -0.86 14.13 6.60
N HIS A 16 -1.17 15.41 6.31
CA HIS A 16 -2.34 15.88 5.54
C HIS A 16 -3.66 15.28 6.01
N PHE A 17 -3.96 15.45 7.30
CA PHE A 17 -5.15 14.86 7.91
C PHE A 17 -6.47 15.37 7.29
N GLY A 18 -6.50 16.59 6.74
CA GLY A 18 -7.64 17.08 5.97
C GLY A 18 -7.92 16.23 4.72
N GLN A 19 -6.89 15.97 3.92
CA GLN A 19 -6.98 15.05 2.79
C GLN A 19 -7.32 13.61 3.22
N LEU A 20 -6.74 13.11 4.31
CA LEU A 20 -7.09 11.79 4.85
C LEU A 20 -8.58 11.69 5.23
N ARG A 21 -9.17 12.76 5.82
CA ARG A 21 -10.62 12.80 6.08
C ARG A 21 -11.41 12.64 4.79
N LYS A 22 -11.04 13.37 3.73
CA LYS A 22 -11.70 13.26 2.42
C LYS A 22 -11.58 11.86 1.82
N LEU A 23 -10.40 11.25 1.87
CA LEU A 23 -10.21 9.86 1.45
C LEU A 23 -11.16 8.93 2.21
N ILE A 24 -11.17 9.00 3.55
CA ILE A 24 -12.01 8.13 4.37
C ILE A 24 -13.50 8.35 4.07
N SER A 25 -13.96 9.60 3.92
CA SER A 25 -15.35 9.90 3.57
C SER A 25 -15.75 9.36 2.18
N LEU A 26 -14.84 9.35 1.22
CA LEU A 26 -15.06 8.73 -0.10
C LEU A 26 -15.12 7.19 -0.06
N LEU A 27 -14.64 6.58 1.03
CA LEU A 27 -14.71 5.14 1.28
C LEU A 27 -15.87 4.75 2.21
N ASP A 28 -16.66 5.71 2.70
CA ASP A 28 -17.78 5.50 3.63
C ASP A 28 -19.00 4.85 2.93
N ASP A 29 -19.07 3.52 3.00
CA ASP A 29 -20.06 2.67 2.36
C ASP A 29 -20.35 1.45 3.25
N PRO A 30 -21.62 0.99 3.38
CA PRO A 30 -21.97 -0.15 4.24
C PRO A 30 -21.21 -1.44 3.90
N ARG A 31 -20.73 -1.57 2.66
CA ARG A 31 -19.94 -2.73 2.22
C ARG A 31 -18.45 -2.60 2.56
N ASN A 32 -18.03 -1.55 3.25
CA ASN A 32 -16.63 -1.28 3.55
C ASN A 32 -16.36 -1.23 5.05
N ASP A 33 -15.13 -1.57 5.43
CA ASP A 33 -14.51 -1.14 6.68
C ASP A 33 -13.15 -0.52 6.41
N VAL A 34 -12.77 0.46 7.22
CA VAL A 34 -11.56 1.25 7.05
C VAL A 34 -10.65 1.09 8.28
N TYR A 35 -9.42 0.69 8.02
CA TYR A 35 -8.36 0.49 9.00
C TYR A 35 -7.22 1.45 8.70
N VAL A 36 -6.81 2.22 9.69
CA VAL A 36 -5.83 3.28 9.50
C VAL A 36 -4.69 3.14 10.50
N HIS A 37 -3.47 3.06 9.97
CA HIS A 37 -2.25 3.22 10.74
C HIS A 37 -1.77 4.65 10.53
N VAL A 38 -1.63 5.37 11.64
CA VAL A 38 -1.02 6.70 11.64
C VAL A 38 0.40 6.56 12.20
N ASP A 39 1.41 7.06 11.47
CA ASP A 39 2.80 7.05 11.92
C ASP A 39 2.91 7.64 13.33
N ARG A 40 3.64 6.96 14.21
CA ARG A 40 3.86 7.40 15.60
C ARG A 40 4.51 8.78 15.70
N LYS A 41 5.25 9.23 14.66
CA LYS A 41 5.85 10.56 14.63
C LYS A 41 4.82 11.69 14.49
N ALA A 42 3.63 11.40 13.99
CA ALA A 42 2.60 12.41 13.77
C ALA A 42 1.81 12.67 15.06
N GLU A 43 1.49 13.93 15.32
CA GLU A 43 0.47 14.32 16.30
C GLU A 43 -0.90 13.87 15.77
N PHE A 44 -1.61 13.07 16.54
CA PHE A 44 -2.85 12.45 16.09
C PHE A 44 -3.74 12.10 17.28
N ASN A 45 -5.02 12.48 17.17
CA ASN A 45 -6.06 12.19 18.14
C ASN A 45 -7.22 11.46 17.45
N PRO A 46 -7.44 10.16 17.70
CA PRO A 46 -8.52 9.40 17.05
C PRO A 46 -9.92 9.90 17.43
N GLU A 47 -10.08 10.56 18.58
CA GLU A 47 -11.38 11.05 19.04
C GLU A 47 -11.99 12.11 18.11
N GLU A 48 -11.15 12.83 17.37
CA GLU A 48 -11.57 13.86 16.40
C GLU A 48 -12.12 13.27 15.09
N TRP A 49 -12.21 11.94 14.96
CA TRP A 49 -12.57 11.25 13.71
C TRP A 49 -13.88 10.47 13.79
N LYS A 50 -14.56 10.52 14.93
CA LYS A 50 -15.78 9.73 15.20
C LYS A 50 -16.89 9.97 14.17
N ASP A 51 -16.97 11.18 13.62
CA ASP A 51 -18.05 11.58 12.71
C ASP A 51 -17.67 11.48 11.22
N VAL A 52 -16.45 11.02 10.90
CA VAL A 52 -15.96 10.96 9.51
C VAL A 52 -16.64 9.85 8.70
N CYS A 53 -16.98 8.73 9.35
CA CYS A 53 -17.72 7.62 8.77
C CYS A 53 -19.06 7.46 9.48
N ARG A 54 -20.14 7.30 8.70
CA ARG A 54 -21.47 6.97 9.22
C ARG A 54 -21.96 5.61 8.75
N ARG A 55 -21.32 5.02 7.74
CA ARG A 55 -21.76 3.81 7.04
C ARG A 55 -20.75 2.66 7.15
N SER A 56 -19.46 2.97 7.23
CA SER A 56 -18.36 2.01 7.45
C SER A 56 -17.89 1.99 8.90
N SER A 57 -17.31 0.89 9.37
CA SER A 57 -16.47 0.93 10.57
C SER A 57 -15.17 1.65 10.27
N LEU A 58 -14.74 2.56 11.15
CA LEU A 58 -13.44 3.22 11.10
C LEU A 58 -12.60 2.82 12.32
N VAL A 59 -11.45 2.21 12.08
CA VAL A 59 -10.55 1.69 13.12
C VAL A 59 -9.17 2.30 12.95
N PHE A 60 -8.74 3.12 13.91
CA PHE A 60 -7.34 3.52 14.02
C PHE A 60 -6.58 2.50 14.86
N LEU A 61 -5.41 2.07 14.39
CA LEU A 61 -4.58 1.14 15.16
C LEU A 61 -4.05 1.83 16.44
N PRO A 62 -4.27 1.24 17.63
CA PRO A 62 -3.81 1.85 18.87
C PRO A 62 -2.28 1.86 18.97
N ASP A 63 -1.65 0.76 18.56
CA ASP A 63 -0.19 0.60 18.56
C ASP A 63 0.43 1.20 17.30
N ARG A 64 0.71 2.51 17.37
CA ARG A 64 1.35 3.24 16.27
C ARG A 64 2.83 2.91 16.16
N ILE A 65 3.26 2.56 14.95
CA ILE A 65 4.66 2.26 14.61
C ILE A 65 5.34 3.52 14.11
N LYS A 66 6.58 3.76 14.55
CA LYS A 66 7.43 4.81 13.98
C LYS A 66 7.94 4.34 12.63
N VAL A 67 7.46 4.94 11.55
CA VAL A 67 7.79 4.51 10.19
C VAL A 67 8.99 5.29 9.65
N SER A 68 9.93 4.60 9.03
CA SER A 68 11.02 5.20 8.26
C SER A 68 10.90 4.79 6.80
N TRP A 69 11.07 5.75 5.89
CA TRP A 69 11.03 5.48 4.47
C TRP A 69 12.13 4.49 4.07
N GLY A 70 11.77 3.41 3.37
CA GLY A 70 12.68 2.32 3.00
C GLY A 70 13.14 1.44 4.17
N GLY A 71 12.58 1.58 5.36
CA GLY A 71 12.82 0.72 6.51
C GLY A 71 11.82 -0.44 6.62
N VAL A 72 12.11 -1.40 7.50
CA VAL A 72 11.24 -2.57 7.72
C VAL A 72 9.95 -2.21 8.47
N SER A 73 9.93 -1.06 9.13
CA SER A 73 8.74 -0.49 9.78
C SER A 73 7.53 -0.33 8.84
N ILE A 74 7.71 -0.17 7.53
CA ILE A 74 6.61 -0.12 6.55
C ILE A 74 5.93 -1.49 6.46
N MET A 75 6.68 -2.57 6.23
CA MET A 75 6.16 -3.95 6.22
C MET A 75 5.42 -4.27 7.52
N ARG A 76 6.00 -3.89 8.67
CA ARG A 76 5.36 -4.10 9.98
C ARG A 76 4.03 -3.36 10.12
N SER A 77 3.92 -2.17 9.53
CA SER A 77 2.69 -1.37 9.56
C SER A 77 1.61 -1.98 8.67
N GLU A 78 1.99 -2.49 7.49
CA GLU A 78 1.08 -3.26 6.61
C GLU A 78 0.60 -4.56 7.27
N LEU A 79 1.51 -5.31 7.90
CA LEU A 79 1.15 -6.53 8.64
C LEU A 79 0.24 -6.24 9.83
N ALA A 80 0.46 -5.11 10.54
CA ALA A 80 -0.43 -4.70 11.63
C ALA A 80 -1.84 -4.38 11.13
N LEU A 81 -1.97 -3.69 10.00
CA LEU A 81 -3.25 -3.41 9.34
C LEU A 81 -3.96 -4.69 8.91
N LEU A 82 -3.25 -5.58 8.22
CA LEU A 82 -3.78 -6.88 7.79
C LEU A 82 -4.21 -7.73 9.00
N ARG A 83 -3.43 -7.75 10.08
CA ARG A 83 -3.74 -8.50 11.30
C ARG A 83 -5.02 -8.00 11.95
N GLU A 84 -5.14 -6.68 12.12
CA GLU A 84 -6.34 -6.08 12.71
C GLU A 84 -7.59 -6.40 11.87
N ALA A 85 -7.50 -6.19 10.56
CA ALA A 85 -8.64 -6.43 9.67
C ALA A 85 -9.05 -7.92 9.61
N THR A 86 -8.08 -8.84 9.49
CA THR A 86 -8.35 -10.29 9.46
C THR A 86 -8.84 -10.85 10.80
N ALA A 87 -8.53 -10.20 11.93
CA ALA A 87 -9.00 -10.59 13.26
C ALA A 87 -10.46 -10.18 13.51
N ARG A 88 -10.92 -9.08 12.90
CA ARG A 88 -12.29 -8.57 13.10
C ARG A 88 -13.33 -9.26 12.22
N GLY A 89 -12.94 -9.71 11.04
CA GLY A 89 -13.90 -10.28 10.11
C GLY A 89 -13.28 -10.91 8.88
N HIS A 90 -14.17 -11.33 7.99
CA HIS A 90 -13.86 -11.79 6.65
C HIS A 90 -14.25 -10.71 5.66
N TYR A 91 -13.39 -10.45 4.67
CA TYR A 91 -13.62 -9.48 3.60
C TYR A 91 -13.25 -10.12 2.27
N ASP A 92 -14.03 -9.90 1.22
CA ASP A 92 -13.73 -10.43 -0.10
C ASP A 92 -12.39 -9.89 -0.62
N TYR A 93 -12.10 -8.61 -0.30
CA TYR A 93 -10.86 -7.95 -0.66
C TYR A 93 -10.29 -7.03 0.44
N TYR A 94 -8.96 -6.97 0.47
CA TYR A 94 -8.16 -6.08 1.30
C TYR A 94 -7.37 -5.15 0.37
N HIS A 95 -7.62 -3.84 0.44
CA HIS A 95 -7.00 -2.83 -0.42
C HIS A 95 -6.00 -2.00 0.38
N LEU A 96 -4.72 -2.02 -0.01
CA LEU A 96 -3.73 -1.13 0.59
C LEU A 96 -3.73 0.23 -0.13
N LEU A 97 -3.77 1.31 0.66
CA LEU A 97 -3.68 2.72 0.27
C LEU A 97 -2.78 3.48 1.25
N SER A 98 -2.39 4.71 0.88
CA SER A 98 -1.89 5.72 1.82
C SER A 98 -2.86 6.87 1.92
N GLY A 99 -2.63 7.77 2.89
CA GLY A 99 -3.36 9.04 2.98
C GLY A 99 -3.18 9.97 1.75
N MET A 100 -2.30 9.63 0.81
CA MET A 100 -2.05 10.39 -0.43
C MET A 100 -2.71 9.78 -1.68
N ASP A 101 -3.52 8.73 -1.51
CA ASP A 101 -4.39 8.19 -2.56
C ASP A 101 -5.77 8.84 -2.51
N LEU A 102 -6.47 8.85 -3.64
CA LEU A 102 -7.91 9.04 -3.72
C LEU A 102 -8.53 8.01 -4.66
N PRO A 103 -9.76 7.53 -4.39
CA PRO A 103 -10.54 6.85 -5.41
C PRO A 103 -10.86 7.82 -6.54
N ILE A 104 -10.88 7.31 -7.77
CA ILE A 104 -11.26 8.03 -8.99
C ILE A 104 -12.51 7.42 -9.65
N LYS A 105 -13.06 6.35 -9.09
CA LYS A 105 -14.36 5.75 -9.40
C LYS A 105 -15.17 5.60 -8.11
N ASP A 106 -16.49 5.51 -8.23
CA ASP A 106 -17.39 5.34 -7.07
C ASP A 106 -17.36 3.90 -6.51
N GLN A 107 -17.91 3.74 -5.31
CA GLN A 107 -17.92 2.45 -4.60
C GLN A 107 -18.71 1.38 -5.36
N ASP A 108 -19.81 1.73 -6.04
CA ASP A 108 -20.59 0.76 -6.81
C ASP A 108 -19.78 0.19 -7.98
N THR A 109 -19.04 1.04 -8.68
CA THR A 109 -18.14 0.62 -9.76
C THR A 109 -17.03 -0.28 -9.24
N ILE A 110 -16.41 0.09 -8.11
CA ILE A 110 -15.34 -0.70 -7.49
C ILE A 110 -15.87 -2.08 -7.07
N HIS A 111 -16.96 -2.13 -6.31
CA HIS A 111 -17.57 -3.37 -5.85
C HIS A 111 -17.99 -4.28 -7.01
N ALA A 112 -18.64 -3.73 -8.04
CA ALA A 112 -19.06 -4.50 -9.21
C ALA A 112 -17.86 -5.18 -9.92
N PHE A 113 -16.73 -4.48 -10.04
CA PHE A 113 -15.54 -5.04 -10.67
C PHE A 113 -14.94 -6.19 -9.84
N PHE A 114 -14.78 -6.01 -8.54
CA PHE A 114 -14.21 -7.04 -7.67
C PHE A 114 -15.14 -8.26 -7.51
N ASP A 115 -16.45 -8.04 -7.61
CA ASP A 115 -17.46 -9.09 -7.70
C ASP A 115 -17.31 -9.95 -8.96
N GLU A 116 -17.14 -9.31 -10.12
CA GLU A 116 -16.91 -10.00 -11.39
C GLU A 116 -15.60 -10.80 -11.39
N HIS A 117 -14.59 -10.31 -10.67
CA HIS A 117 -13.26 -10.90 -10.59
C HIS A 117 -13.01 -11.65 -9.28
N SER A 118 -14.06 -12.11 -8.59
CA SER A 118 -13.95 -12.74 -7.27
C SER A 118 -12.89 -13.85 -7.22
N GLY A 119 -12.04 -13.80 -6.19
CA GLY A 119 -10.96 -14.78 -5.99
C GLY A 119 -9.66 -14.50 -6.75
N THR A 120 -9.55 -13.34 -7.41
CA THR A 120 -8.35 -12.91 -8.16
C THR A 120 -7.44 -12.06 -7.27
N GLU A 121 -6.12 -12.14 -7.46
CA GLU A 121 -5.15 -11.32 -6.72
C GLU A 121 -4.62 -10.17 -7.61
N PHE A 122 -4.62 -8.95 -7.09
CA PHE A 122 -4.25 -7.74 -7.83
C PHE A 122 -2.94 -7.15 -7.32
N LEU A 123 -1.84 -7.56 -7.94
CA LEU A 123 -0.48 -7.12 -7.65
C LEU A 123 0.26 -6.76 -8.95
N ASN A 124 1.03 -5.66 -8.93
CA ASN A 124 1.84 -5.25 -10.07
C ASN A 124 3.27 -5.76 -9.96
N PHE A 125 3.56 -6.92 -10.54
CA PHE A 125 4.92 -7.46 -10.57
C PHE A 125 5.83 -6.67 -11.52
N TRP A 126 7.05 -6.42 -11.05
CA TRP A 126 8.09 -5.77 -11.82
C TRP A 126 9.25 -6.73 -12.09
N LYS A 127 9.96 -6.51 -13.20
CA LYS A 127 11.18 -7.25 -13.51
C LYS A 127 12.23 -7.04 -12.42
N PHE A 128 12.71 -8.15 -11.86
CA PHE A 128 13.64 -8.11 -10.74
C PHE A 128 15.08 -7.89 -11.19
N LYS A 129 15.64 -6.73 -10.87
CA LYS A 129 17.05 -6.41 -11.16
C LYS A 129 17.97 -7.12 -10.16
N LYS A 130 19.06 -7.73 -10.65
CA LYS A 130 20.07 -8.40 -9.80
C LYS A 130 20.68 -7.47 -8.74
N THR A 131 20.78 -6.18 -9.02
CA THR A 131 21.29 -5.18 -8.07
C THR A 131 20.36 -5.00 -6.86
N THR A 132 19.05 -5.15 -7.06
CA THR A 132 18.02 -5.08 -6.00
C THR A 132 18.15 -6.25 -5.02
N ALA A 133 18.51 -7.45 -5.51
CA ALA A 133 18.73 -8.62 -4.66
C ALA A 133 19.80 -8.39 -3.57
N SER A 134 20.76 -7.48 -3.82
CA SER A 134 21.77 -7.15 -2.82
C SER A 134 21.22 -6.48 -1.55
N ARG A 135 19.98 -5.98 -1.56
CA ARG A 135 19.31 -5.43 -0.37
C ARG A 135 18.88 -6.53 0.63
N PHE A 136 18.75 -7.77 0.15
CA PHE A 136 18.18 -8.88 0.93
C PHE A 136 19.19 -10.01 1.23
N HIS A 137 20.36 -9.97 0.58
CA HIS A 137 21.43 -10.94 0.81
C HIS A 137 22.53 -10.46 1.76
N TYR A 138 22.50 -9.20 2.20
CA TYR A 138 23.48 -8.68 3.16
C TYR A 138 22.76 -8.03 4.34
N TYR A 139 23.27 -8.30 5.53
CA TYR A 139 22.76 -7.77 6.78
C TYR A 139 22.90 -6.25 6.81
N THR A 140 21.80 -5.56 7.03
CA THR A 140 21.74 -4.11 7.24
C THR A 140 21.60 -3.82 8.73
N ILE A 141 22.57 -3.10 9.30
CA ILE A 141 22.62 -2.81 10.75
C ILE A 141 21.50 -1.83 11.12
N PHE A 142 21.33 -0.78 10.30
CA PHE A 142 20.34 0.26 10.53
C PHE A 142 19.31 0.26 9.40
N PRO A 143 18.34 -0.66 9.41
CA PRO A 143 17.35 -0.77 8.34
C PRO A 143 16.41 0.45 8.28
N GLU A 144 16.08 1.02 9.43
CA GLU A 144 15.29 2.25 9.54
C GLU A 144 16.08 3.53 9.22
N GLY A 145 17.38 3.41 8.94
CA GLY A 145 18.31 4.52 8.73
C GLY A 145 18.48 4.92 7.27
N ALA A 146 17.68 4.39 6.35
CA ALA A 146 17.75 4.74 4.94
C ALA A 146 17.62 6.27 4.75
N GLY A 147 18.47 6.83 3.90
CA GLY A 147 18.52 8.29 3.65
C GLY A 147 19.37 9.11 4.63
N HIS A 148 19.77 8.57 5.79
CA HIS A 148 20.69 9.26 6.70
C HIS A 148 22.15 8.91 6.40
N PHE A 149 23.02 9.92 6.29
CA PHE A 149 24.41 9.74 5.84
C PHE A 149 25.21 8.76 6.71
N ALA A 150 25.19 8.95 8.04
CA ALA A 150 25.99 8.14 8.96
C ALA A 150 25.58 6.66 8.96
N THR A 151 24.28 6.36 9.02
CA THR A 151 23.75 5.00 8.97
C THR A 151 24.00 4.35 7.62
N ASN A 152 23.83 5.09 6.51
CA ASN A 152 24.15 4.59 5.17
C ASN A 152 25.63 4.24 5.02
N LEU A 153 26.53 5.07 5.56
CA LEU A 153 27.96 4.80 5.56
C LEU A 153 28.28 3.51 6.32
N ILE A 154 27.75 3.35 7.55
CA ILE A 154 27.96 2.14 8.35
C ILE A 154 27.41 0.90 7.65
N ASN A 155 26.19 0.98 7.10
CA ASN A 155 25.56 -0.11 6.36
C ASN A 155 26.41 -0.52 5.14
N ASN A 156 26.96 0.44 4.40
CA ASN A 156 27.82 0.17 3.24
C ASN A 156 29.16 -0.44 3.62
N ILE A 157 29.81 0.04 4.69
CA ILE A 157 31.04 -0.55 5.22
C ILE A 157 30.77 -2.01 5.64
N PHE A 158 29.70 -2.24 6.39
CA PHE A 158 29.36 -3.57 6.87
C PHE A 158 28.98 -4.53 5.73
N LYS A 159 28.30 -4.03 4.69
CA LYS A 159 28.06 -4.79 3.46
C LYS A 159 29.37 -5.17 2.76
N GLY A 160 30.33 -4.24 2.65
CA GLY A 160 31.64 -4.50 2.07
C GLY A 160 32.41 -5.60 2.83
N LEU A 161 32.37 -5.58 4.16
CA LEU A 161 32.97 -6.62 5.00
C LEU A 161 32.32 -8.00 4.77
N GLN A 162 30.97 -8.06 4.73
CA GLN A 162 30.25 -9.29 4.44
C GLN A 162 30.60 -9.85 3.05
N MET A 163 30.72 -8.98 2.05
CA MET A 163 31.17 -9.35 0.70
C MET A 163 32.59 -9.91 0.71
N ALA A 164 33.51 -9.28 1.44
CA ALA A 164 34.91 -9.71 1.53
C ALA A 164 35.05 -11.11 2.15
N VAL A 165 34.20 -11.46 3.13
CA VAL A 165 34.21 -12.79 3.77
C VAL A 165 33.25 -13.79 3.10
N GLY A 166 32.59 -13.42 2.00
CA GLY A 166 31.65 -14.29 1.28
C GLY A 166 30.35 -14.60 2.03
N TYR A 167 30.01 -13.84 3.06
CA TYR A 167 28.77 -14.01 3.82
C TYR A 167 27.57 -13.47 3.04
N LYS A 168 26.49 -14.27 2.97
CA LYS A 168 25.19 -13.85 2.45
C LYS A 168 24.06 -14.45 3.26
N MET A 169 23.06 -13.64 3.57
CA MET A 169 21.78 -14.06 4.15
C MET A 169 20.81 -14.52 3.06
N ASN A 170 19.76 -15.24 3.48
CA ASN A 170 18.58 -15.53 2.65
C ASN A 170 18.92 -16.13 1.27
N LYS A 171 19.93 -17.00 1.19
CA LYS A 171 20.44 -17.55 -0.08
C LYS A 171 19.41 -18.37 -0.84
N ASP A 172 18.50 -19.00 -0.09
CA ASP A 172 17.50 -19.93 -0.61
C ASP A 172 16.14 -19.26 -0.87
N VAL A 173 16.06 -17.93 -0.75
CA VAL A 173 14.82 -17.17 -0.98
C VAL A 173 14.85 -16.58 -2.39
N ASP A 174 13.86 -16.95 -3.20
CA ASP A 174 13.66 -16.38 -4.54
C ASP A 174 12.87 -15.07 -4.46
N PHE A 175 13.57 -13.98 -4.15
CA PHE A 175 12.95 -12.66 -4.01
C PHE A 175 12.29 -12.19 -5.30
N LYS A 176 11.06 -11.69 -5.18
CA LYS A 176 10.32 -11.01 -6.25
C LYS A 176 10.03 -9.57 -5.88
N PHE A 177 9.73 -8.77 -6.90
CA PHE A 177 9.52 -7.34 -6.79
C PHE A 177 8.21 -6.94 -7.43
N ALA A 178 7.46 -6.12 -6.74
CA ALA A 178 6.18 -5.61 -7.17
C ALA A 178 5.95 -4.21 -6.59
N SER A 179 4.95 -3.51 -7.10
CA SER A 179 4.43 -2.35 -6.39
C SER A 179 3.98 -2.73 -4.99
N GLN A 180 4.24 -1.86 -4.01
CA GLN A 180 3.71 -1.98 -2.65
C GLN A 180 2.17 -2.06 -2.63
N TRP A 181 1.47 -1.39 -3.56
CA TRP A 181 0.01 -1.27 -3.53
C TRP A 181 -0.68 -2.49 -4.14
N PHE A 182 -1.65 -3.06 -3.42
CA PHE A 182 -2.32 -4.30 -3.79
C PHE A 182 -3.81 -4.30 -3.48
N SER A 183 -4.55 -5.21 -4.14
CA SER A 183 -5.83 -5.74 -3.61
C SER A 183 -5.76 -7.25 -3.58
N ILE A 184 -5.96 -7.82 -2.39
CA ILE A 184 -5.79 -9.25 -2.17
C ILE A 184 -7.01 -9.86 -1.50
N THR A 185 -7.25 -11.14 -1.75
CA THR A 185 -8.37 -11.88 -1.15
C THR A 185 -8.13 -12.15 0.35
N ASP A 186 -9.19 -12.47 1.10
CA ASP A 186 -9.09 -12.95 2.49
C ASP A 186 -8.11 -14.11 2.66
N ALA A 187 -8.13 -15.05 1.72
CA ALA A 187 -7.26 -16.22 1.76
C ALA A 187 -5.78 -15.82 1.68
N LEU A 188 -5.44 -14.88 0.79
CA LEU A 188 -4.07 -14.37 0.69
C LEU A 188 -3.71 -13.50 1.91
N ALA A 189 -4.61 -12.63 2.38
CA ALA A 189 -4.38 -11.81 3.57
C ALA A 189 -4.06 -12.68 4.81
N ARG A 190 -4.85 -13.72 5.07
CA ARG A 190 -4.61 -14.66 6.17
C ARG A 190 -3.35 -15.49 5.96
N TYR A 191 -3.04 -15.88 4.73
CA TYR A 191 -1.78 -16.56 4.42
C TYR A 191 -0.58 -15.69 4.75
N VAL A 192 -0.61 -14.40 4.38
CA VAL A 192 0.45 -13.44 4.73
C VAL A 192 0.64 -13.33 6.24
N ILE A 193 -0.44 -13.19 7.01
CA ILE A 193 -0.37 -13.15 8.47
C ILE A 193 0.18 -14.45 9.05
N SER A 194 -0.15 -15.61 8.50
CA SER A 194 0.43 -16.89 8.92
C SER A 194 1.95 -17.00 8.70
N LYS A 195 2.53 -16.11 7.88
CA LYS A 195 3.96 -16.06 7.56
C LYS A 195 4.71 -14.97 8.31
N GLU A 196 4.08 -14.28 9.26
CA GLU A 196 4.69 -13.14 9.96
C GLU A 196 6.06 -13.43 10.58
N ASP A 197 6.21 -14.55 11.31
CA ASP A 197 7.49 -14.93 11.91
C ASP A 197 8.60 -15.16 10.86
N TRP A 198 8.23 -15.73 9.72
CA TRP A 198 9.15 -15.94 8.60
C TRP A 198 9.53 -14.60 7.96
N LEU A 199 8.56 -13.71 7.75
CA LEU A 199 8.79 -12.37 7.23
C LEU A 199 9.74 -11.57 8.12
N GLU A 200 9.53 -11.57 9.43
CA GLU A 200 10.42 -10.93 10.38
C GLU A 200 11.83 -11.53 10.35
N LYS A 201 11.96 -12.86 10.29
CA LYS A 201 13.27 -13.52 10.16
C LYS A 201 14.02 -13.10 8.90
N VAL A 202 13.33 -12.97 7.77
CA VAL A 202 13.93 -12.67 6.46
C VAL A 202 14.24 -11.19 6.29
N PHE A 203 13.34 -10.30 6.70
CA PHE A 203 13.37 -8.88 6.32
C PHE A 203 13.83 -7.91 7.41
N ARG A 204 13.85 -8.29 8.70
CA ARG A 204 14.18 -7.35 9.80
C ARG A 204 15.53 -6.65 9.71
N HIS A 205 16.46 -7.19 8.93
CA HIS A 205 17.80 -6.61 8.68
C HIS A 205 18.01 -6.28 7.20
N THR A 206 16.94 -5.91 6.51
CA THR A 206 16.92 -5.52 5.09
C THR A 206 16.28 -4.15 4.92
N ASN A 207 16.37 -3.58 3.72
CA ASN A 207 15.78 -2.28 3.39
C ASN A 207 14.83 -2.40 2.20
N THR A 208 13.82 -1.53 2.17
CA THR A 208 12.82 -1.44 1.09
C THR A 208 12.16 -2.80 0.83
N CYS A 209 11.66 -3.41 1.89
CA CYS A 209 11.03 -4.73 1.82
C CYS A 209 9.54 -4.68 1.46
N ASP A 210 8.91 -3.51 1.58
CA ASP A 210 7.51 -3.22 1.27
C ASP A 210 7.13 -3.57 -0.18
N GLU A 211 8.06 -3.44 -1.12
CA GLU A 211 7.88 -3.81 -2.54
C GLU A 211 8.27 -5.27 -2.85
N ILE A 212 8.63 -6.07 -1.83
CA ILE A 212 9.32 -7.36 -2.02
C ILE A 212 8.63 -8.49 -1.26
N PHE A 213 8.21 -8.24 -0.02
CA PHE A 213 7.77 -9.31 0.87
C PHE A 213 6.52 -10.02 0.34
N LEU A 214 5.51 -9.26 -0.09
CA LEU A 214 4.26 -9.80 -0.58
C LEU A 214 4.47 -10.49 -1.93
N ALA A 215 5.22 -9.85 -2.83
CA ALA A 215 5.56 -10.43 -4.14
C ALA A 215 6.26 -11.78 -3.99
N THR A 216 7.20 -11.88 -3.05
CA THR A 216 7.96 -13.10 -2.76
C THR A 216 7.04 -14.20 -2.21
N LEU A 217 6.15 -13.87 -1.26
CA LEU A 217 5.19 -14.85 -0.73
C LEU A 217 4.20 -15.34 -1.78
N VAL A 218 3.67 -14.44 -2.62
CA VAL A 218 2.68 -14.79 -3.65
C VAL A 218 3.31 -15.69 -4.70
N TRP A 219 4.53 -15.37 -5.15
CA TRP A 219 5.19 -16.11 -6.23
C TRP A 219 5.49 -17.57 -5.88
N ASP A 220 5.80 -17.84 -4.61
CA ASP A 220 6.08 -19.19 -4.09
C ASP A 220 4.82 -19.86 -3.48
N SER A 221 3.63 -19.50 -3.97
CA SER A 221 2.36 -20.00 -3.45
C SER A 221 1.33 -20.24 -4.55
N PRO A 222 0.25 -20.98 -4.27
CA PRO A 222 -0.87 -21.16 -5.23
C PRO A 222 -1.55 -19.84 -5.63
N PHE A 223 -1.37 -18.75 -4.88
CA PHE A 223 -1.94 -17.44 -5.20
C PHE A 223 -1.34 -16.83 -6.47
N ARG A 224 -0.13 -17.25 -6.88
CA ARG A 224 0.46 -16.81 -8.16
C ARG A 224 -0.44 -17.10 -9.36
N GLU A 225 -1.12 -18.23 -9.36
CA GLU A 225 -2.00 -18.60 -10.48
C GLU A 225 -3.28 -17.78 -10.56
N LYS A 226 -3.63 -17.09 -9.47
CA LYS A 226 -4.79 -16.22 -9.34
C LYS A 226 -4.49 -14.75 -9.65
N LEU A 227 -3.27 -14.42 -10.05
CA LEU A 227 -2.92 -13.04 -10.40
C LEU A 227 -3.74 -12.54 -11.59
N TYR A 228 -4.32 -11.35 -11.46
CA TYR A 228 -5.06 -10.68 -12.54
C TYR A 228 -4.18 -10.48 -13.79
N VAL A 229 -2.94 -10.04 -13.57
CA VAL A 229 -1.89 -9.97 -14.60
C VAL A 229 -0.70 -10.78 -14.12
N LYS A 230 -0.37 -11.85 -14.85
CA LYS A 230 0.69 -12.80 -14.45
C LYS A 230 2.11 -12.33 -14.80
N GLU A 231 2.24 -11.59 -15.90
CA GLU A 231 3.54 -11.25 -16.45
C GLU A 231 4.13 -9.99 -15.80
N PRO A 232 5.38 -10.04 -15.29
CA PRO A 232 6.06 -8.86 -14.77
C PRO A 232 6.31 -7.81 -15.86
N VAL A 233 6.05 -6.55 -15.53
CA VAL A 233 6.35 -5.41 -16.41
C VAL A 233 7.66 -4.72 -16.01
N GLU A 234 8.12 -3.76 -16.80
CA GLU A 234 9.24 -2.92 -16.36
C GLU A 234 8.84 -2.12 -15.11
N GLU A 235 9.83 -1.88 -14.24
CA GLU A 235 9.64 -1.07 -13.02
C GLU A 235 9.02 0.28 -13.37
N HIS A 236 8.03 0.71 -12.57
CA HIS A 236 7.26 1.94 -12.73
C HIS A 236 6.30 2.01 -13.93
N VAL A 237 6.19 0.95 -14.74
CA VAL A 237 5.13 0.88 -15.76
C VAL A 237 3.77 0.72 -15.08
N VAL A 238 2.86 1.61 -15.46
CA VAL A 238 1.47 1.58 -15.03
C VAL A 238 0.67 0.66 -15.94
N ASN A 239 0.03 -0.33 -15.35
CA ASN A 239 -0.91 -1.24 -15.99
C ASN A 239 -2.11 -1.44 -15.05
N GLU A 240 -3.02 -2.34 -15.38
CA GLU A 240 -4.23 -2.62 -14.59
C GLU A 240 -4.03 -3.69 -13.50
N SER A 241 -2.82 -4.26 -13.38
CA SER A 241 -2.54 -5.42 -12.53
C SER A 241 -2.89 -5.23 -11.05
N ASN A 242 -2.74 -4.00 -10.54
CA ASN A 242 -3.18 -3.62 -9.20
C ASN A 242 -4.25 -2.53 -9.21
N MET A 243 -4.76 -2.07 -10.37
CA MET A 243 -5.77 -1.01 -10.45
C MET A 243 -5.43 0.33 -9.76
N ARG A 244 -4.13 0.62 -9.55
CA ARG A 244 -3.65 1.95 -9.10
C ARG A 244 -2.99 2.69 -10.26
N PHE A 245 -3.47 3.90 -10.55
CA PHE A 245 -2.82 4.81 -11.47
C PHE A 245 -1.75 5.63 -10.74
N ILE A 246 -0.47 5.34 -10.99
CA ILE A 246 0.65 6.02 -10.33
C ILE A 246 1.61 6.52 -11.39
N ASP A 247 1.60 7.83 -11.64
CA ASP A 247 2.41 8.38 -12.72
C ASP A 247 3.85 8.64 -12.26
N TRP A 248 4.75 7.73 -12.61
CA TRP A 248 6.18 7.83 -12.35
C TRP A 248 6.95 8.62 -13.40
N THR A 249 6.32 8.96 -14.54
CA THR A 249 7.00 9.56 -15.70
C THR A 249 7.17 11.07 -15.56
N ARG A 250 6.22 11.72 -14.89
CA ARG A 250 6.23 13.17 -14.66
C ARG A 250 6.71 13.56 -13.25
N GLY A 251 6.99 12.58 -12.41
CA GLY A 251 7.46 12.78 -11.04
C GLY A 251 8.77 13.56 -10.95
N GLU A 252 9.01 14.21 -9.80
CA GLU A 252 10.25 14.95 -9.53
C GLU A 252 11.50 14.06 -9.59
N SER A 253 11.31 12.76 -9.36
CA SER A 253 12.34 11.74 -9.57
C SER A 253 11.69 10.38 -9.79
N ILE A 254 12.49 9.39 -10.18
CA ILE A 254 12.06 7.99 -10.28
C ILE A 254 11.56 7.39 -8.94
N ARG A 255 11.73 8.09 -7.81
CA ARG A 255 11.29 7.65 -6.47
C ARG A 255 10.05 8.40 -5.98
N HIS A 256 9.64 9.45 -6.68
CA HIS A 256 8.57 10.34 -6.25
C HIS A 256 7.60 10.50 -7.41
N PRO A 257 6.44 9.80 -7.41
CA PRO A 257 5.47 9.90 -8.48
C PRO A 257 4.89 11.32 -8.54
N TRP A 258 4.32 11.65 -9.70
CA TRP A 258 3.66 12.92 -9.98
C TRP A 258 2.56 13.22 -8.97
N THR A 259 2.53 14.47 -8.50
CA THR A 259 1.38 15.00 -7.77
C THR A 259 0.37 15.53 -8.77
N PHE A 260 -0.79 14.88 -8.87
CA PHE A 260 -1.83 15.30 -9.80
C PHE A 260 -2.35 16.69 -9.47
N ARG A 261 -2.65 17.46 -10.52
CA ARG A 261 -3.19 18.82 -10.47
C ARG A 261 -4.46 18.92 -11.29
N ILE A 262 -5.23 20.00 -11.16
CA ILE A 262 -6.52 20.15 -11.86
C ILE A 262 -6.43 19.94 -13.37
N GLY A 263 -5.30 20.27 -14.00
CA GLY A 263 -5.04 20.01 -15.42
C GLY A 263 -4.99 18.51 -15.80
N ASP A 264 -4.83 17.61 -14.83
CA ASP A 264 -4.84 16.16 -15.02
C ASP A 264 -6.26 15.55 -14.94
N TRP A 265 -7.31 16.36 -14.75
CA TRP A 265 -8.67 15.87 -14.57
C TRP A 265 -9.13 14.93 -15.68
N ASP A 266 -8.96 15.32 -16.95
CA ASP A 266 -9.41 14.51 -18.08
C ASP A 266 -8.63 13.19 -18.17
N LEU A 267 -7.33 13.22 -17.83
CA LEU A 267 -6.52 12.01 -17.73
C LEU A 267 -7.07 11.06 -16.65
N LEU A 268 -7.27 11.54 -15.43
CA LEU A 268 -7.80 10.71 -14.34
C LEU A 268 -9.18 10.13 -14.64
N MET A 269 -10.03 10.87 -15.36
CA MET A 269 -11.35 10.37 -15.72
C MET A 269 -11.33 9.34 -16.85
N SER A 270 -10.31 9.39 -17.73
CA SER A 270 -10.16 8.49 -18.87
C SER A 270 -9.50 7.15 -18.55
N VAL A 271 -8.70 7.06 -17.47
CA VAL A 271 -8.04 5.80 -17.10
C VAL A 271 -9.03 4.79 -16.48
N PRO A 272 -8.79 3.47 -16.65
CA PRO A 272 -9.66 2.43 -16.12
C PRO A 272 -9.46 2.15 -14.61
N HIS A 273 -8.38 2.65 -14.02
CA HIS A 273 -8.00 2.42 -12.62
C HIS A 273 -9.04 2.95 -11.62
N PHE A 274 -9.01 2.39 -10.40
CA PHE A 274 -9.94 2.78 -9.32
C PHE A 274 -9.35 3.81 -8.36
N TRP A 275 -8.04 3.78 -8.17
CA TRP A 275 -7.33 4.73 -7.31
C TRP A 275 -6.21 5.39 -8.07
N ALA A 276 -5.86 6.62 -7.69
CA ALA A 276 -4.71 7.33 -8.21
C ALA A 276 -3.78 7.80 -7.09
N ARG A 277 -2.47 7.83 -7.40
CA ARG A 277 -1.41 8.38 -6.54
C ARG A 277 -0.47 9.30 -7.35
N LYS A 278 -0.06 10.47 -6.84
CA LYS A 278 -0.37 11.03 -5.50
C LYS A 278 -1.16 12.33 -5.59
N PHE A 279 -1.90 12.62 -4.52
CA PHE A 279 -2.55 13.90 -4.28
C PHE A 279 -1.95 14.57 -3.05
N ASP A 280 -1.88 15.90 -3.06
CA ASP A 280 -1.37 16.71 -1.97
C ASP A 280 -2.14 18.04 -1.94
N ASP A 281 -2.89 18.28 -0.87
CA ASP A 281 -3.74 19.45 -0.68
C ASP A 281 -2.96 20.78 -0.61
N ASN A 282 -1.65 20.74 -0.32
CA ASN A 282 -0.78 21.92 -0.41
C ASN A 282 -0.27 22.19 -1.84
N VAL A 283 -0.37 21.21 -2.75
CA VAL A 283 0.02 21.37 -4.15
C VAL A 283 -1.17 21.77 -5.02
N ASP A 284 -2.29 21.06 -4.89
CA ASP A 284 -3.52 21.36 -5.64
C ASP A 284 -4.73 20.74 -4.92
N ASN A 285 -5.38 21.52 -4.06
CA ASN A 285 -6.64 21.09 -3.42
C ASN A 285 -7.83 21.14 -4.40
N GLU A 286 -7.77 21.89 -5.51
CA GLU A 286 -8.88 22.03 -6.44
C GLU A 286 -9.24 20.69 -7.09
N ILE A 287 -8.23 19.93 -7.53
CA ILE A 287 -8.46 18.58 -8.06
C ILE A 287 -9.07 17.63 -7.02
N ILE A 288 -8.64 17.74 -5.76
CA ILE A 288 -9.15 16.91 -4.66
C ILE A 288 -10.63 17.22 -4.41
N GLU A 289 -10.99 18.51 -4.31
CA GLU A 289 -12.39 18.92 -4.15
C GLU A 289 -13.26 18.49 -5.33
N LYS A 290 -12.72 18.55 -6.55
CA LYS A 290 -13.43 18.12 -7.76
C LYS A 290 -13.68 16.62 -7.76
N ILE A 291 -12.71 15.80 -7.34
CA ILE A 291 -12.90 14.36 -7.14
C ILE A 291 -13.98 14.12 -6.07
N CYS A 292 -13.88 14.80 -4.92
CA CYS A 292 -14.85 14.67 -3.84
C CYS A 292 -16.26 15.00 -4.31
N SER A 293 -16.44 16.12 -5.01
CA SER A 293 -17.74 16.55 -5.55
C SER A 293 -18.32 15.57 -6.57
N LYS A 294 -17.46 14.92 -7.36
CA LYS A 294 -17.87 13.96 -8.39
C LYS A 294 -18.32 12.62 -7.82
N LEU A 295 -17.66 12.17 -6.74
CA LEU A 295 -17.85 10.84 -6.16
C LEU A 295 -18.76 10.85 -4.93
N SER A 296 -18.98 12.01 -4.30
CA SER A 296 -19.94 12.15 -3.21
C SER A 296 -21.34 11.70 -3.66
N PRO A 297 -22.06 10.91 -2.83
CA PRO A 297 -23.43 10.53 -3.13
C PRO A 297 -24.29 11.79 -3.36
N LYS A 298 -25.02 11.83 -4.47
CA LYS A 298 -25.98 12.90 -4.74
C LYS A 298 -27.00 12.95 -3.60
N GLY A 299 -26.92 13.96 -2.73
CA GLY A 299 -27.86 14.16 -1.62
C GLY A 299 -27.25 14.45 -0.25
N THR A 300 -25.92 14.47 -0.11
CA THR A 300 -25.29 14.93 1.14
C THR A 300 -25.06 16.45 1.05
N PRO A 301 -25.68 17.28 1.91
CA PRO A 301 -25.36 18.71 1.94
C PRO A 301 -23.88 18.87 2.27
N ALA A 302 -23.19 19.75 1.53
CA ALA A 302 -21.94 20.30 2.03
C ALA A 302 -22.28 21.10 3.29
N GLU A 303 -21.77 20.67 4.44
CA GLU A 303 -21.69 21.52 5.63
C GLU A 303 -20.55 22.54 5.47
#